data_AF-A0A2G6HF76-F1
#
_entry.id   AF-A0A2G6HF76-F1
#
_cell.length_a   1.000
_cell.length_b   1.000
_cell.length_c   1.000
_cell.angle_alpha   90.00
_cell.angle_beta   90.00
_cell.angle_gamma   90.00
#
_symmetry.space_group_name_H-M   'P 1'
#
loop_
_entity.id
_entity.type
_entity.pdbx_description
1 polymer ?
#
loop_
_entity_poly.entity_id
_entity_poly.type
_entity_poly.pdbx_seq_one_letter_code
_entity_poly.pdbx_strand_id
1 'polypeptide(L)'
;MPRIFTLAAAIAFVLSGCTLPTPDSSVFEQSASGKDAFWEKNSAQSSGESPTLAGAPYPADMEHLNEIIALTDAKGLPEGATDIAVAPARKFAASYPGGWGYVISFHAEEQAIRDYFGKHTTFDGDDIELFDDAEPNNQFEDIDISTINHPLVTGFDSSTQIALERPLGRCWLLIRGGGR
;
A
#
# COMPACT_ATOMS: atom_id res chain seq x y z
N MET A 1 5.25 -57.74 -33.84
CA MET A 1 4.50 -59.01 -33.80
C MET A 1 3.42 -58.90 -32.72
N PRO A 2 2.14 -59.12 -33.06
CA PRO A 2 0.96 -58.74 -32.27
C PRO A 2 0.30 -59.94 -31.58
N ARG A 3 -0.50 -59.70 -30.52
CA ARG A 3 -1.72 -60.44 -30.11
C ARG A 3 -2.63 -59.43 -29.36
N ILE A 4 -3.76 -58.92 -29.87
CA ILE A 4 -5.07 -59.55 -30.22
C ILE A 4 -5.71 -60.19 -28.98
N PHE A 5 -6.97 -59.99 -28.56
CA PHE A 5 -8.11 -59.06 -28.77
C PHE A 5 -9.17 -59.51 -27.73
N THR A 6 -10.29 -58.77 -27.60
CA THR A 6 -11.61 -59.16 -27.02
C THR A 6 -11.89 -58.58 -25.61
N LEU A 7 -12.84 -57.68 -25.29
CA LEU A 7 -14.09 -57.07 -25.83
C LEU A 7 -15.33 -57.43 -24.97
N ALA A 8 -16.26 -56.47 -24.88
CA ALA A 8 -17.60 -56.42 -24.24
C ALA A 8 -17.63 -55.99 -22.75
N ALA A 9 -18.02 -54.76 -22.37
CA ALA A 9 -19.23 -53.96 -22.62
C ALA A 9 -20.48 -54.45 -21.85
N ALA A 10 -20.90 -53.68 -20.84
CA ALA A 10 -22.31 -53.50 -20.48
C ALA A 10 -22.48 -52.22 -19.65
N ILE A 11 -23.22 -51.28 -20.24
CA ILE A 11 -23.66 -49.98 -19.75
C ILE A 11 -24.96 -50.16 -18.97
N ALA A 12 -25.14 -49.45 -17.85
CA ALA A 12 -26.45 -49.00 -17.41
C ALA A 12 -26.35 -47.65 -16.68
N PHE A 13 -27.02 -46.67 -17.25
CA PHE A 13 -27.07 -45.26 -16.88
C PHE A 13 -28.55 -44.90 -16.73
N VAL A 14 -29.04 -44.52 -15.54
CA VAL A 14 -30.28 -43.74 -15.31
C VAL A 14 -30.14 -43.08 -13.91
N LEU A 15 -29.70 -41.82 -13.77
CA LEU A 15 -30.42 -40.53 -13.85
C LEU A 15 -31.52 -40.28 -12.81
N SER A 16 -31.22 -39.48 -11.77
CA SER A 16 -31.91 -38.20 -11.52
C SER A 16 -31.35 -37.46 -10.29
N GLY A 17 -30.82 -36.25 -10.51
CA GLY A 17 -30.52 -35.25 -9.47
C GLY A 17 -29.25 -34.43 -9.72
N CYS A 18 -29.37 -33.29 -10.41
CA CYS A 18 -28.37 -32.21 -10.60
C CYS A 18 -27.80 -31.68 -9.26
N THR A 19 -26.63 -31.04 -9.11
CA THR A 19 -25.81 -30.24 -10.04
C THR A 19 -24.35 -30.22 -9.58
N LEU A 20 -23.41 -29.96 -10.51
CA LEU A 20 -21.95 -29.86 -10.29
C LEU A 20 -21.54 -28.78 -9.27
N PRO A 21 -20.35 -28.92 -8.65
CA PRO A 21 -19.37 -27.85 -8.75
C PRO A 21 -18.07 -28.27 -9.44
N THR A 22 -17.53 -27.31 -10.21
CA THR A 22 -16.31 -27.29 -11.01
C THR A 22 -15.01 -27.40 -10.18
N PRO A 23 -13.86 -27.66 -10.83
CA PRO A 23 -12.57 -27.76 -10.15
C PRO A 23 -12.13 -26.38 -9.70
N ASP A 24 -12.02 -26.14 -8.39
CA ASP A 24 -11.44 -24.91 -7.87
C ASP A 24 -10.10 -25.19 -7.19
N SER A 25 -9.06 -24.81 -7.92
CA SER A 25 -7.87 -24.13 -7.42
C SER A 25 -7.56 -24.39 -5.94
N SER A 26 -6.73 -25.40 -5.71
CA SER A 26 -5.84 -25.41 -4.55
C SER A 26 -4.89 -24.20 -4.65
N VAL A 27 -5.40 -23.04 -4.22
CA VAL A 27 -4.61 -21.83 -4.04
C VAL A 27 -3.75 -22.05 -2.81
N PHE A 28 -2.45 -21.96 -3.09
CA PHE A 28 -1.34 -21.88 -2.18
C PHE A 28 -1.65 -20.92 -1.00
N GLU A 29 -1.90 -21.44 0.20
CA GLU A 29 -1.80 -20.65 1.44
C GLU A 29 -0.32 -20.33 1.66
N GLN A 30 0.16 -19.27 1.02
CA GLN A 30 1.40 -18.63 1.41
C GLN A 30 1.07 -17.70 2.58
N SER A 31 1.52 -18.10 3.76
CA SER A 31 1.55 -17.27 4.97
C SER A 31 2.29 -15.97 4.65
N ALA A 32 1.54 -14.90 4.36
CA ALA A 32 2.11 -13.56 4.22
C ALA A 32 2.86 -13.22 5.52
N SER A 33 4.12 -12.86 5.39
CA SER A 33 4.88 -12.30 6.50
C SER A 33 4.19 -10.99 6.89
N GLY A 34 4.24 -10.59 8.16
CA GLY A 34 3.51 -9.40 8.65
C GLY A 34 3.79 -8.10 7.89
N LYS A 35 4.85 -8.04 7.07
CA LYS A 35 5.22 -6.91 6.21
C LYS A 35 4.28 -6.76 5.00
N ASP A 36 3.86 -7.89 4.44
CA ASP A 36 2.99 -7.98 3.26
C ASP A 36 1.52 -7.76 3.68
N ALA A 37 1.18 -8.06 4.93
CA ALA A 37 -0.16 -7.86 5.48
C ALA A 37 -0.57 -6.37 5.61
N PHE A 38 0.36 -5.44 5.86
CA PHE A 38 0.04 -4.00 5.86
C PHE A 38 -0.29 -3.49 4.46
N TRP A 39 0.46 -3.97 3.47
CA TRP A 39 0.23 -3.71 2.06
C TRP A 39 -1.11 -4.32 1.61
N GLU A 40 -1.32 -5.61 1.82
CA GLU A 40 -2.57 -6.32 1.48
C GLU A 40 -3.80 -5.66 2.13
N LYS A 41 -3.69 -5.21 3.38
CA LYS A 41 -4.79 -4.61 4.13
C LYS A 41 -5.17 -3.21 3.64
N ASN A 42 -4.20 -2.43 3.16
CA ASN A 42 -4.46 -1.11 2.55
C ASN A 42 -4.79 -1.22 1.06
N SER A 43 -4.23 -2.20 0.33
CA SER A 43 -4.54 -2.47 -1.07
C SER A 43 -5.93 -3.11 -1.28
N ALA A 44 -6.44 -3.88 -0.31
CA ALA A 44 -7.77 -4.52 -0.39
C ALA A 44 -8.94 -3.60 0.02
N GLN A 45 -8.67 -2.38 0.48
CA GLN A 45 -9.70 -1.44 0.94
C GLN A 45 -10.33 -0.67 -0.24
N SER A 46 -10.80 -1.40 -1.25
CA SER A 46 -11.42 -0.84 -2.47
C SER A 46 -12.92 -1.14 -2.59
N SER A 47 -13.60 -1.62 -1.54
CA SER A 47 -15.06 -1.83 -1.61
C SER A 47 -15.72 -1.70 -0.24
N GLY A 48 -16.37 -0.56 -0.04
CA GLY A 48 -17.32 -0.34 1.06
C GLY A 48 -16.81 0.64 2.11
N GLU A 49 -17.12 1.91 1.89
CA GLU A 49 -17.01 3.04 2.84
C GLU A 49 -15.59 3.60 3.02
N SER A 50 -15.25 4.61 2.23
CA SER A 50 -14.08 5.48 2.44
C SER A 50 -14.20 6.13 3.83
N PRO A 51 -13.30 5.85 4.78
CA PRO A 51 -13.40 6.40 6.12
C PRO A 51 -12.98 7.89 6.12
N THR A 52 -13.95 8.80 6.11
CA THR A 52 -13.68 10.23 6.36
C THR A 52 -13.34 10.45 7.83
N LEU A 53 -12.14 10.96 8.11
CA LEU A 53 -11.75 11.40 9.45
C LEU A 53 -12.49 12.70 9.80
N ALA A 54 -12.90 12.85 11.07
CA ALA A 54 -13.59 14.05 11.53
C ALA A 54 -12.71 15.29 11.34
N GLY A 55 -13.18 16.26 10.54
CA GLY A 55 -12.45 17.50 10.25
C GLY A 55 -11.47 17.42 9.07
N ALA A 56 -11.31 16.25 8.44
CA ALA A 56 -10.52 16.10 7.23
C ALA A 56 -11.26 16.69 6.02
N PRO A 57 -10.55 17.36 5.08
CA PRO A 57 -11.19 18.02 3.94
C PRO A 57 -11.78 17.03 2.92
N TYR A 58 -11.18 15.84 2.80
CA TYR A 58 -11.56 14.82 1.83
C TYR A 58 -11.64 13.43 2.46
N PRO A 59 -12.45 12.51 1.94
CA PRO A 59 -12.40 11.10 2.32
C PRO A 59 -11.06 10.47 1.87
N ALA A 60 -10.56 9.49 2.64
CA ALA A 60 -9.31 8.79 2.34
C ALA A 60 -9.54 7.67 1.32
N ASP A 61 -9.61 8.02 0.03
CA ASP A 61 -9.81 7.07 -1.07
C ASP A 61 -9.11 7.49 -2.36
N MET A 62 -9.13 6.59 -3.33
CA MET A 62 -8.47 6.77 -4.63
C MET A 62 -9.17 7.81 -5.53
N GLU A 63 -10.47 8.07 -5.34
CA GLU A 63 -11.19 9.09 -6.12
C GLU A 63 -10.72 10.49 -5.75
N HIS A 64 -10.29 10.68 -4.50
CA HIS A 64 -9.83 11.95 -3.94
C HIS A 64 -8.30 12.06 -3.82
N LEU A 65 -7.54 11.12 -4.40
CA LEU A 65 -6.09 11.09 -4.30
C LEU A 65 -5.45 12.41 -4.75
N ASN A 66 -5.90 12.99 -5.86
CA ASN A 66 -5.34 14.21 -6.41
C ASN A 66 -5.64 15.42 -5.50
N GLU A 67 -6.84 15.49 -4.96
CA GLU A 67 -7.25 16.51 -4.00
C GLU A 67 -6.44 16.42 -2.70
N ILE A 68 -6.17 15.20 -2.21
CA ILE A 68 -5.34 14.97 -1.04
C ILE A 68 -3.89 15.36 -1.31
N ILE A 69 -3.31 14.95 -2.45
CA ILE A 69 -1.95 15.33 -2.84
C ILE A 69 -1.83 16.85 -2.98
N ALA A 70 -2.87 17.52 -3.48
CA ALA A 70 -2.88 18.97 -3.63
C ALA A 70 -2.82 19.74 -2.30
N LEU A 71 -3.08 19.08 -1.17
CA LEU A 71 -2.86 19.63 0.18
C LEU A 71 -1.38 19.76 0.53
N THR A 72 -0.50 19.03 -0.17
CA THR A 72 0.96 19.06 0.03
C THR A 72 1.62 20.06 -0.91
N ASP A 73 2.79 20.57 -0.53
CA ASP A 73 3.61 21.40 -1.41
C ASP A 73 4.24 20.60 -2.56
N ALA A 74 4.35 19.27 -2.41
CA ALA A 74 4.89 18.41 -3.46
C ALA A 74 3.99 18.34 -4.70
N LYS A 75 2.67 18.53 -4.54
CA LYS A 75 1.67 18.62 -5.62
C LYS A 75 1.74 17.47 -6.65
N GLY A 76 2.28 16.32 -6.28
CA GLY A 76 2.39 15.16 -7.15
C GLY A 76 3.01 13.96 -6.43
N LEU A 77 2.97 12.81 -7.08
CA LEU A 77 3.78 11.64 -6.76
C LEU A 77 4.95 11.55 -7.75
N PRO A 78 6.01 10.78 -7.45
CA PRO A 78 7.08 10.52 -8.41
C PRO A 78 6.54 9.98 -9.75
N GLU A 79 7.28 10.26 -10.82
CA GLU A 79 6.92 9.79 -12.15
C GLU A 79 6.87 8.26 -12.19
N GLY A 80 5.84 7.72 -12.84
CA GLY A 80 5.66 6.26 -12.91
C GLY A 80 5.24 5.60 -11.60
N ALA A 81 4.71 6.35 -10.63
CA ALA A 81 4.18 5.76 -9.40
C ALA A 81 3.07 4.72 -9.69
N THR A 82 3.24 3.50 -9.17
CA THR A 82 2.29 2.38 -9.27
C THR A 82 1.83 1.92 -7.89
N ASP A 83 0.83 1.05 -7.88
CA ASP A 83 0.31 0.41 -6.66
C ASP A 83 -0.04 1.41 -5.55
N ILE A 84 -0.67 2.51 -5.95
CA ILE A 84 -1.02 3.60 -5.05
C ILE A 84 -2.23 3.16 -4.21
N ALA A 85 -2.14 3.37 -2.90
CA ALA A 85 -3.25 3.22 -1.97
C ALA A 85 -3.30 4.40 -1.01
N VAL A 86 -4.52 4.78 -0.63
CA VAL A 86 -4.78 5.87 0.31
C VAL A 86 -5.46 5.30 1.55
N ALA A 87 -4.91 5.59 2.72
CA ALA A 87 -5.49 5.22 4.00
C ALA A 87 -5.57 6.45 4.93
N PRO A 88 -6.57 6.52 5.82
CA PRO A 88 -6.62 7.56 6.84
C PRO A 88 -5.53 7.32 7.91
N ALA A 89 -4.87 8.39 8.37
CA ALA A 89 -3.94 8.35 9.50
C ALA A 89 -4.71 8.39 10.84
N ARG A 90 -5.28 7.24 11.23
CA ARG A 90 -6.18 7.13 12.38
C ARG A 90 -5.47 7.27 13.72
N LYS A 91 -4.25 6.76 13.85
CA LYS A 91 -3.49 6.85 15.10
C LYS A 91 -3.08 8.30 15.35
N PHE A 92 -2.59 9.01 14.33
CA PHE A 92 -2.34 10.44 14.41
C PHE A 92 -3.59 11.24 14.80
N ALA A 93 -4.72 11.03 14.11
CA ALA A 93 -5.98 11.72 14.42
C ALA A 93 -6.53 11.41 15.82
N ALA A 94 -6.25 10.21 16.35
CA ALA A 94 -6.61 9.84 17.72
C ALA A 94 -5.70 10.50 18.76
N SER A 95 -4.41 10.62 18.46
CA SER A 95 -3.40 11.24 19.33
C SER A 95 -3.48 12.77 19.33
N TYR A 96 -3.98 13.39 18.26
CA TYR A 96 -4.06 14.85 18.10
C TYR A 96 -5.53 15.33 17.97
N PRO A 97 -6.12 15.96 19.02
CA PRO A 97 -7.53 16.35 19.00
C PRO A 97 -7.83 17.39 17.91
N GLY A 98 -8.68 17.03 16.95
CA GLY A 98 -9.01 17.86 15.79
C GLY A 98 -7.94 17.83 14.67
N GLY A 99 -6.92 16.98 14.82
CA GLY A 99 -6.00 16.64 13.75
C GLY A 99 -6.61 15.60 12.81
N TRP A 100 -6.19 15.64 11.56
CA TRP A 100 -6.47 14.64 10.55
C TRP A 100 -5.19 14.30 9.81
N GLY A 101 -5.17 13.16 9.14
CA GLY A 101 -4.08 12.82 8.25
C GLY A 101 -4.41 11.71 7.27
N TYR A 102 -3.54 11.57 6.28
CA TYR A 102 -3.60 10.56 5.23
C TYR A 102 -2.23 9.89 5.10
N VAL A 103 -2.24 8.59 4.85
CA VAL A 103 -1.08 7.81 4.44
C VAL A 103 -1.32 7.36 3.02
N ILE A 104 -0.46 7.82 2.10
CA ILE A 104 -0.46 7.38 0.71
C ILE A 104 0.73 6.45 0.54
N SER A 105 0.48 5.16 0.35
CA SER A 105 1.52 4.20 0.00
C SER A 105 1.59 4.05 -1.51
N PHE A 106 2.79 3.98 -2.07
CA PHE A 106 2.97 3.79 -3.50
C PHE A 106 4.33 3.13 -3.79
N HIS A 107 4.45 2.58 -4.99
CA HIS A 107 5.70 2.08 -5.53
C HIS A 107 6.19 3.00 -6.65
N ALA A 108 7.51 3.18 -6.82
CA ALA A 108 8.08 3.94 -7.93
C ALA A 108 9.47 3.42 -8.29
N GLU A 109 9.96 3.80 -9.46
CA GLU A 109 11.34 3.50 -9.88
C GLU A 109 12.35 4.24 -8.99
N GLU A 110 13.49 3.62 -8.70
CA GLU A 110 14.56 4.18 -7.88
C GLU A 110 14.93 5.61 -8.30
N GLN A 111 15.19 5.84 -9.59
CA GLN A 111 15.57 7.18 -10.08
C GLN A 111 14.44 8.20 -9.88
N ALA A 112 13.19 7.80 -10.13
CA ALA A 112 12.05 8.68 -9.91
C ALA A 112 11.87 9.04 -8.42
N ILE A 113 12.19 8.11 -7.51
CA ILE A 113 12.20 8.38 -6.07
C ILE A 113 13.33 9.36 -5.70
N ARG A 114 14.54 9.16 -6.23
CA ARG A 114 15.68 10.08 -6.01
C ARG A 114 15.38 11.48 -6.50
N ASP A 115 14.87 11.60 -7.72
CA ASP A 115 14.52 12.89 -8.33
C ASP A 115 13.42 13.61 -7.54
N TYR A 116 12.38 12.86 -7.14
CA TYR A 116 11.29 13.39 -6.34
C TYR A 116 11.75 13.85 -4.95
N PHE A 117 12.58 13.05 -4.28
CA PHE A 117 13.15 13.38 -2.98
C PHE A 117 14.07 14.60 -3.06
N GLY A 118 14.98 14.66 -4.03
CA GLY A 118 15.89 15.78 -4.23
C GLY A 118 15.17 17.09 -4.58
N LYS A 119 14.04 17.00 -5.28
CA LYS A 119 13.22 18.16 -5.64
C LYS A 119 12.41 18.72 -4.47
N HIS A 120 11.93 17.86 -3.57
CA HIS A 120 10.96 18.22 -2.53
C HIS A 120 11.53 18.23 -1.11
N THR A 121 12.81 17.87 -0.94
CA THR A 121 13.53 18.00 0.32
C THR A 121 14.70 18.98 0.17
N THR A 122 15.37 19.30 1.28
CA THR A 122 16.62 20.07 1.27
C THR A 122 17.85 19.19 0.98
N PHE A 123 17.66 17.88 0.84
CA PHE A 123 18.73 16.89 0.66
C PHE A 123 18.79 16.43 -0.80
N ASP A 124 19.96 15.96 -1.24
CA ASP A 124 20.09 15.36 -2.56
C ASP A 124 19.49 13.95 -2.57
N GLY A 125 18.86 13.57 -3.69
CA GLY A 125 18.37 12.21 -3.91
C GLY A 125 19.49 11.18 -4.01
N ASP A 126 20.69 11.62 -4.40
CA ASP A 126 21.88 10.77 -4.45
C ASP A 126 22.40 10.42 -3.05
N ASP A 127 22.09 11.26 -2.05
CA ASP A 127 22.52 11.07 -0.65
C ASP A 127 21.61 10.10 0.13
N ILE A 128 20.50 9.62 -0.45
CA ILE A 128 19.52 8.75 0.22
C ILE A 128 20.16 7.51 0.87
N GLU A 129 21.19 6.95 0.25
CA GLU A 129 21.89 5.76 0.76
C GLU A 129 22.89 6.08 1.88
N LEU A 130 23.25 7.36 2.05
CA LEU A 130 24.21 7.82 3.04
C LEU A 130 23.56 8.15 4.38
N PHE A 131 22.24 8.27 4.44
CA PHE A 131 21.52 8.54 5.68
C PHE A 131 21.41 7.29 6.55
N ASP A 132 21.50 7.49 7.86
CA ASP A 132 21.22 6.45 8.85
C ASP A 132 19.77 5.98 8.78
N ASP A 133 19.51 4.77 9.26
CA ASP A 133 18.15 4.25 9.38
C ASP A 133 17.34 5.09 10.38
N ALA A 134 16.11 5.42 9.99
CA ALA A 134 15.16 6.12 10.83
C ALA A 134 14.73 5.24 12.00
N GLU A 135 14.84 5.78 13.21
CA GLU A 135 14.34 5.13 14.40
C GLU A 135 12.81 5.27 14.50
N PRO A 136 12.11 4.25 15.03
CA PRO A 136 10.68 4.33 15.26
C PRO A 136 10.36 5.46 16.24
N ASN A 137 9.44 6.34 15.87
CA ASN A 137 9.04 7.48 16.69
C ASN A 137 7.53 7.76 16.57
N ASN A 138 6.99 8.52 17.52
CA ASN A 138 5.55 8.81 17.62
C ASN A 138 5.01 9.74 16.50
N GLN A 139 5.86 10.24 15.59
CA GLN A 139 5.39 11.07 14.48
C GLN A 139 4.90 10.24 13.29
N PHE A 140 5.23 8.94 13.27
CA PHE A 140 4.87 7.97 12.21
C PHE A 140 4.01 6.82 12.76
N GLU A 141 3.14 7.07 13.74
CA GLU A 141 2.36 5.99 14.39
C GLU A 141 1.54 5.14 13.41
N ASP A 142 1.03 5.76 12.34
CA ASP A 142 0.24 5.10 11.29
C ASP A 142 1.08 4.28 10.28
N ILE A 143 2.40 4.47 10.26
CA ILE A 143 3.33 3.73 9.40
C ILE A 143 4.22 2.87 10.29
N ASP A 144 4.17 1.55 10.12
CA ASP A 144 5.00 0.66 10.93
C ASP A 144 6.45 0.63 10.43
N ILE A 145 7.25 1.61 10.87
CA ILE A 145 8.67 1.76 10.51
C ILE A 145 9.49 0.50 10.80
N SER A 146 9.09 -0.29 11.81
CA SER A 146 9.79 -1.53 12.17
C SER A 146 9.67 -2.63 11.11
N THR A 147 8.66 -2.52 10.23
CA THR A 147 8.43 -3.46 9.13
C THR A 147 9.18 -3.07 7.85
N ILE A 148 9.58 -1.81 7.73
CA ILE A 148 10.28 -1.24 6.59
C ILE A 148 11.76 -1.62 6.65
N ASN A 149 12.32 -2.07 5.53
CA ASN A 149 13.75 -2.38 5.44
C ASN A 149 14.56 -1.09 5.27
N HIS A 150 15.57 -0.88 6.13
CA HIS A 150 16.41 0.33 6.13
C HIS A 150 15.61 1.62 5.93
N PRO A 151 14.67 1.96 6.85
CA PRO A 151 13.74 3.04 6.64
C PRO A 151 14.47 4.38 6.59
N LEU A 152 14.17 5.21 5.60
CA LEU A 152 14.56 6.62 5.60
C LEU A 152 13.31 7.48 5.76
N VAL A 153 13.34 8.42 6.69
CA VAL A 153 12.17 9.23 7.02
C VAL A 153 12.55 10.70 7.09
N THR A 154 11.84 11.54 6.35
CA THR A 154 12.10 12.98 6.30
C THR A 154 10.82 13.79 6.08
N GLY A 155 10.89 15.11 6.24
CA GLY A 155 9.80 16.05 5.98
C GLY A 155 10.02 16.82 4.69
N PHE A 156 8.96 17.01 3.91
CA PHE A 156 8.92 18.05 2.87
C PHE A 156 8.62 19.41 3.49
N ASP A 157 7.67 19.41 4.42
CA ASP A 157 7.21 20.58 5.15
C ASP A 157 6.76 20.16 6.56
N SER A 158 6.15 21.07 7.33
CA SER A 158 5.70 20.76 8.71
C SER A 158 4.52 19.78 8.77
N SER A 159 3.73 19.71 7.70
CA SER A 159 2.53 18.89 7.54
C SER A 159 2.79 17.60 6.75
N THR A 160 3.78 17.58 5.87
CA THR A 160 4.04 16.49 4.92
C THR A 160 5.37 15.81 5.21
N GLN A 161 5.33 14.50 5.45
CA GLN A 161 6.49 13.67 5.70
C GLN A 161 6.51 12.48 4.75
N ILE A 162 7.68 12.05 4.32
CA ILE A 162 7.87 10.87 3.48
C ILE A 162 8.72 9.83 4.21
N ALA A 163 8.31 8.57 4.10
CA ALA A 163 9.08 7.40 4.51
C ALA A 163 9.40 6.57 3.26
N LEU A 164 10.64 6.12 3.15
CA LEU A 164 11.17 5.34 2.05
C LEU A 164 11.71 4.01 2.59
N GLU A 165 11.49 2.93 1.85
CA GLU A 165 12.17 1.65 2.05
C GLU A 165 13.46 1.61 1.23
N ARG A 166 14.53 1.05 1.80
CA ARG A 166 15.79 0.78 1.08
C ARG A 166 16.05 -0.73 0.99
N PRO A 167 16.41 -1.27 -0.19
CA PRO A 167 16.60 -0.58 -1.48
C PRO A 167 15.30 0.04 -2.02
N LEU A 168 15.45 1.15 -2.76
CA LEU A 168 14.33 2.02 -3.16
C LEU A 168 13.30 1.28 -4.01
N GLY A 169 12.02 1.47 -3.66
CA GLY A 169 10.89 0.94 -4.41
C GLY A 169 9.56 1.27 -3.75
N ARG A 170 9.43 0.97 -2.44
CA ARG A 170 8.22 1.27 -1.67
C ARG A 170 8.35 2.57 -0.89
N CYS A 171 7.33 3.40 -0.97
CA CYS A 171 7.29 4.71 -0.36
C CYS A 171 5.95 4.93 0.35
N TRP A 172 5.97 5.74 1.40
CA TRP A 172 4.79 6.17 2.14
C TRP A 172 4.85 7.67 2.37
N LEU A 173 3.82 8.38 1.93
CA LEU A 173 3.63 9.80 2.15
C LEU A 173 2.60 10.00 3.26
N LEU A 174 3.03 10.62 4.36
CA LEU A 174 2.19 11.01 5.47
C LEU A 174 1.85 12.49 5.34
N ILE A 175 0.56 12.79 5.16
CA ILE A 175 0.03 14.15 5.05
C ILE A 175 -0.80 14.41 6.28
N ARG A 176 -0.50 15.47 7.03
CA ARG A 176 -1.20 15.82 8.26
C ARG A 176 -1.71 17.24 8.17
N GLY A 177 -2.83 17.50 8.82
CA GLY A 177 -3.34 18.84 8.98
C GLY A 177 -4.40 18.91 10.05
N GLY A 178 -4.88 20.12 10.30
CA GLY A 178 -5.71 20.36 11.47
C GLY A 178 -4.90 20.32 12.77
N GLY A 179 -5.55 20.76 13.83
CA GLY A 179 -4.88 21.11 15.07
C GLY A 179 -4.80 22.62 15.28
N ARG A 180 -5.29 23.06 16.44
CA ARG A 180 -5.13 24.43 16.93
C ARG A 180 -3.92 24.51 17.84
#